data_AF-A0A7Y3DDM0-F1
#
_entry.id   AF-A0A7Y3DDM0-F1
#
_cell.length_a   1.000
_cell.length_b   1.000
_cell.length_c   1.000
_cell.angle_alpha   90.00
_cell.angle_beta   90.00
_cell.angle_gamma   90.00
#
_symmetry.space_group_name_H-M   'P 1'
#
loop_
_entity.id
_entity.type
_entity.pdbx_description
1 polymer ?
#
loop_
_entity_poly.entity_id
_entity_poly.type
_entity_poly.pdbx_seq_one_letter_code
_entity_poly.pdbx_strand_id
1 'polypeptide(L)'
;MRAFELRALDGWNRLRLAWLRQRHPGLHVDRAASSNFAVARYNLGPGARLSIGAGAVTERIPGRLSFVLYPNARVEIEERAWLRT
;
A
#
# COMPACT_ATOMS: atom_id res chain seq x y z
N MET A 1 -23.03 7.70 2.32
CA MET A 1 -22.49 6.57 1.55
C MET A 1 -23.09 5.29 2.09
N ARG A 2 -23.73 4.48 1.24
CA ARG A 2 -24.36 3.22 1.63
C ARG A 2 -23.29 2.15 1.89
N ALA A 3 -23.51 1.24 2.84
CA ALA A 3 -22.54 0.21 3.22
C ALA A 3 -22.04 -0.66 2.03
N PHE A 4 -22.87 -0.83 1.01
CA PHE A 4 -22.52 -1.53 -0.23
C PHE A 4 -21.44 -0.82 -1.05
N GLU A 5 -21.50 0.51 -1.12
CA GLU A 5 -20.52 1.33 -1.85
C GLU A 5 -19.13 1.19 -1.23
N LEU A 6 -19.06 1.17 0.12
CA LEU A 6 -17.82 1.00 0.86
C LEU A 6 -17.18 -0.39 0.64
N ARG A 7 -18.00 -1.45 0.61
CA ARG A 7 -17.51 -2.81 0.33
C ARG A 7 -17.03 -2.97 -1.11
N ALA A 8 -17.74 -2.38 -2.08
CA ALA A 8 -17.32 -2.40 -3.48
C ALA A 8 -15.99 -1.65 -3.67
N LEU A 9 -15.83 -0.48 -3.02
CA LEU A 9 -14.59 0.28 -3.03
C LEU A 9 -13.42 -0.49 -2.38
N ASP A 10 -13.67 -1.20 -1.28
CA ASP A 10 -12.66 -2.04 -0.63
C ASP A 10 -12.22 -3.18 -1.54
N GLY A 11 -13.17 -3.90 -2.16
CA GLY A 11 -12.87 -4.96 -3.12
C GLY A 11 -12.05 -4.46 -4.31
N TRP A 12 -12.41 -3.32 -4.89
CA TRP A 12 -11.64 -2.67 -5.95
C TRP A 12 -10.23 -2.30 -5.51
N ASN A 13 -10.07 -1.73 -4.31
CA ASN A 13 -8.76 -1.40 -3.76
C ASN A 13 -7.88 -2.64 -3.55
N ARG A 14 -8.47 -3.77 -3.12
CA ARG A 14 -7.75 -5.05 -2.98
C ARG A 14 -7.25 -5.57 -4.32
N LEU A 15 -8.08 -5.52 -5.36
CA LEU A 15 -7.68 -5.88 -6.73
C LEU A 15 -6.54 -4.97 -7.22
N ARG A 16 -6.65 -3.66 -6.99
CA ARG A 16 -5.62 -2.69 -7.34
C ARG A 16 -4.31 -2.94 -6.60
N LEU A 17 -4.36 -3.30 -5.31
CA LEU A 17 -3.17 -3.70 -4.54
C LEU A 17 -2.53 -4.97 -5.10
N ALA A 18 -3.32 -5.97 -5.48
CA ALA A 18 -2.78 -7.18 -6.10
C ALA A 18 -2.04 -6.86 -7.41
N TRP A 19 -2.62 -5.99 -8.25
CA TRP A 19 -1.97 -5.50 -9.46
C TRP A 19 -0.68 -4.71 -9.16
N LEU A 20 -0.68 -3.84 -8.15
CA LEU A 20 0.52 -3.10 -7.73
C LEU A 20 1.63 -4.04 -7.26
N ARG A 21 1.31 -5.06 -6.48
CA ARG A 21 2.28 -6.09 -6.03
C ARG A 21 2.87 -6.86 -7.20
N GLN A 22 2.08 -7.14 -8.24
CA GLN A 22 2.59 -7.77 -9.47
C GLN A 22 3.49 -6.81 -10.27
N ARG A 23 3.11 -5.53 -10.34
CA ARG A 23 3.87 -4.50 -11.07
C ARG A 23 5.20 -4.15 -10.39
N HIS A 24 5.28 -4.27 -9.07
CA HIS A 24 6.44 -3.91 -8.27
C HIS A 24 6.98 -5.14 -7.53
N PRO A 25 8.00 -5.85 -8.05
CA PRO A 25 8.54 -7.06 -7.44
C PRO A 25 9.03 -6.88 -5.99
N GLY A 26 9.43 -5.66 -5.62
CA GLY A 26 9.85 -5.29 -4.27
C GLY A 26 8.73 -4.97 -3.29
N LEU A 27 7.47 -4.93 -3.73
CA LEU A 27 6.34 -4.50 -2.91
C LEU A 27 5.67 -5.69 -2.21
N HIS A 28 5.75 -5.71 -0.89
CA HIS A 28 5.01 -6.62 -0.04
C HIS A 28 3.99 -5.83 0.79
N VAL A 29 2.72 -6.23 0.72
CA VAL A 29 1.64 -5.64 1.52
C VAL A 29 0.88 -6.78 2.17
N ASP A 30 0.90 -6.78 3.50
CA ASP A 30 0.17 -7.77 4.29
C ASP A 30 -1.33 -7.69 4.01
N ARG A 31 -2.02 -8.84 4.11
CA ARG A 31 -3.47 -8.91 3.82
C ARG A 31 -4.29 -8.14 4.84
N ALA A 32 -3.84 -8.06 6.09
CA ALA A 32 -4.49 -7.29 7.15
C ALA A 32 -4.14 -5.79 7.11
N ALA A 33 -3.18 -5.36 6.28
CA ALA A 33 -2.95 -3.95 6.04
C ALA A 33 -4.17 -3.28 5.37
N SER A 34 -4.32 -1.98 5.59
CA SER A 34 -5.40 -1.19 5.01
C SER A 34 -5.42 -1.22 3.49
N SER A 35 -6.59 -1.39 2.89
CA SER A 35 -6.75 -1.31 1.43
C SER A 35 -6.48 0.10 0.89
N ASN A 36 -6.40 1.11 1.75
CA ASN A 36 -6.09 2.49 1.37
C ASN A 36 -4.69 2.64 0.76
N PHE A 37 -3.77 1.72 1.04
CA PHE A 37 -2.47 1.68 0.36
C PHE A 37 -2.59 1.55 -1.17
N ALA A 38 -3.75 1.15 -1.71
CA ALA A 38 -4.03 1.11 -3.14
C ALA A 38 -3.89 2.47 -3.85
N VAL A 39 -4.06 3.58 -3.11
CA VAL A 39 -4.02 4.95 -3.67
C VAL A 39 -2.68 5.66 -3.47
N ALA A 40 -1.71 4.99 -2.85
CA ALA A 40 -0.34 5.48 -2.70
C ALA A 40 0.45 5.36 -4.02
N ARG A 41 1.56 6.10 -4.12
CA ARG A 41 2.51 5.99 -5.23
C ARG A 41 3.69 5.12 -4.83
N TYR A 42 4.13 4.26 -5.74
CA TYR A 42 5.24 3.34 -5.53
C TYR A 42 6.30 3.57 -6.60
N ASN A 43 7.41 4.19 -6.22
CA ASN A 43 8.60 4.32 -7.05
C ASN A 43 9.72 3.51 -6.39
N LEU A 44 9.81 2.24 -6.79
CA LEU A 44 10.79 1.29 -6.24
C LEU A 44 11.89 1.07 -7.27
N GLY A 45 13.11 1.48 -6.92
CA GLY A 45 14.30 1.22 -7.72
C GLY A 45 14.60 -0.28 -7.82
N PRO A 46 15.47 -0.68 -8.76
CA PRO A 46 15.90 -2.08 -8.91
C PRO A 46 16.38 -2.68 -7.58
N GLY A 47 15.87 -3.87 -7.25
CA GLY A 47 16.22 -4.59 -6.01
C GLY A 47 15.67 -3.98 -4.71
N ALA A 48 14.96 -2.85 -4.77
CA ALA A 48 14.35 -2.23 -3.59
C ALA A 48 13.26 -3.13 -3.00
N ARG A 49 13.05 -3.05 -1.68
CA ARG A 49 12.02 -3.80 -0.95
C ARG A 49 11.25 -2.88 -0.01
N LEU A 50 9.94 -2.89 -0.13
CA LEU A 50 9.01 -2.23 0.77
C LEU A 50 8.07 -3.27 1.33
N SER A 51 8.08 -3.43 2.66
CA SER A 51 7.16 -4.31 3.38
C SER A 51 6.19 -3.48 4.20
N ILE A 52 4.88 -3.71 4.02
CA ILE A 52 3.82 -3.09 4.81
C ILE A 52 3.20 -4.16 5.70
N GLY A 53 3.42 -4.03 7.00
CA GLY A 53 3.02 -4.97 8.03
C GLY A 53 1.52 -5.04 8.29
N ALA A 54 1.12 -6.07 9.03
CA ALA A 54 -0.26 -6.35 9.38
C ALA A 54 -0.91 -5.18 10.14
N GLY A 55 -2.13 -4.82 9.76
CA GLY A 55 -2.88 -3.75 10.42
C GLY A 55 -2.33 -2.34 10.24
N ALA A 56 -1.28 -2.14 9.43
CA ALA A 56 -0.81 -0.80 9.08
C ALA A 56 -1.94 -0.03 8.36
N VAL A 57 -2.05 1.26 8.65
CA VAL A 57 -3.12 2.13 8.12
C VAL A 57 -2.58 3.43 7.56
N THR A 58 -3.32 3.97 6.59
CA THR A 58 -3.09 5.29 6.00
C THR A 58 -4.43 5.92 5.64
N GLU A 59 -4.45 7.25 5.54
CA GLU A 59 -5.57 8.01 5.00
C GLU A 59 -5.78 7.68 3.52
N ARG A 60 -7.05 7.70 3.06
CA ARG A 60 -7.41 7.44 1.66
C ARG A 60 -7.39 8.72 0.84
N ILE A 61 -6.22 9.34 0.71
CA ILE A 61 -6.04 10.55 -0.08
C ILE A 61 -5.14 10.23 -1.28
N PRO A 62 -5.70 10.15 -2.51
CA PRO A 62 -4.95 9.75 -3.68
C PRO A 62 -3.68 10.58 -3.91
N GLY A 63 -2.55 9.91 -4.08
CA GLY A 63 -1.27 10.55 -4.39
C GLY A 63 -0.58 11.27 -3.23
N ARG A 64 -1.18 11.32 -2.04
CA ARG A 64 -0.59 11.99 -0.87
C ARG A 64 0.52 11.17 -0.23
N LEU A 65 0.31 9.86 -0.07
CA LEU A 65 1.35 8.93 0.35
C LEU A 65 2.17 8.48 -0.86
N SER A 66 3.49 8.68 -0.79
CA SER A 66 4.44 8.29 -1.83
C SER A 66 5.64 7.58 -1.22
N PHE A 67 5.94 6.39 -1.73
CA PHE A 67 7.14 5.63 -1.40
C PHE A 67 8.15 5.78 -2.54
N VAL A 68 9.29 6.39 -2.24
CA VAL A 68 10.42 6.52 -3.17
C VAL A 68 11.59 5.80 -2.56
N LEU A 69 11.90 4.62 -3.10
CA LEU A 69 13.00 3.78 -2.64
C LEU A 69 14.05 3.70 -3.74
N TYR A 70 15.28 4.09 -3.41
CA TYR A 70 16.43 3.97 -4.29
C TYR A 70 16.86 2.50 -4.47
N PRO A 71 17.74 2.18 -5.44
CA PRO A 71 18.17 0.81 -5.69
C PRO A 71 18.65 0.10 -4.42
N ASN A 72 18.22 -1.15 -4.24
CA ASN A 72 18.52 -2.01 -3.08
C ASN A 72 18.05 -1.48 -1.70
N ALA A 73 17.35 -0.34 -1.64
CA ALA A 73 16.81 0.18 -0.39
C ALA A 73 15.78 -0.79 0.23
N ARG A 74 15.76 -0.87 1.55
CA ARG A 74 14.82 -1.70 2.29
C ARG A 74 14.09 -0.83 3.31
N VAL A 75 12.77 -0.83 3.24
CA VAL A 75 11.90 -0.14 4.20
C VAL A 75 10.87 -1.13 4.70
N GLU A 76 10.70 -1.14 6.01
CA GLU A 76 9.68 -1.91 6.69
C GLU A 76 8.76 -0.95 7.43
N ILE A 77 7.46 -1.05 7.15
CA ILE A 77 6.42 -0.38 7.90
C ILE A 77 5.87 -1.42 8.87
N GLU A 78 6.15 -1.18 10.14
CA GLU A 78 5.79 -2.07 11.24
C GLU A 78 4.29 -2.35 11.34
N GLU A 79 3.96 -3.43 12.04
CA GLU A 79 2.58 -3.77 12.34
C GLU A 79 1.85 -2.63 13.04
N ARG A 80 0.59 -2.41 12.63
CA ARG A 80 -0.31 -1.39 13.20
C ARG A 80 0.22 0.04 13.12
N ALA A 81 1.28 0.30 12.36
CA ALA A 81 1.76 1.64 12.13
C ALA A 81 0.69 2.50 11.43
N TRP A 82 0.55 3.75 11.87
CA TRP A 82 -0.29 4.73 11.19
C TRP A 82 0.57 5.74 10.44
N LEU A 83 0.55 5.66 9.12
CA LEU A 83 1.20 6.64 8.25
C LEU A 83 0.25 7.83 8.04
N ARG A 84 0.72 9.01 8.46
CA ARG A 84 0.02 10.28 8.31
C ARG A 84 0.76 11.15 7.30
N THR A 85 0.02 11.85 6.47
CA THR A 85 0.53 12.68 5.37
C THR A 85 -0.18 14.02 5.34
#